data_AF-A0A951HTD2-F1
#
_entry.id   AF-A0A951HTD2-F1
#
_cell.length_a   1.000
_cell.length_b   1.000
_cell.length_c   1.000
_cell.angle_alpha   90.00
_cell.angle_beta   90.00
_cell.angle_gamma   90.00
#
_symmetry.space_group_name_H-M   'P 1'
#
loop_
_entity.id
_entity.type
_entity.pdbx_description
1 polymer ?
#
loop_
_entity_poly.entity_id
_entity_poly.type
_entity_poly.pdbx_seq_one_letter_code
_entity_poly.pdbx_strand_id
1 'polypeptide(L)'
;IIIFMPLVNALAAVGNINPVHMGVVLIATLAFGLITPPYGLVLLMASKFVGVRFSQALRAALPIYVVFLFTITFMIFFPEVVLWLPRHVLPASVGCFPNPSGAGFICP
;
A
#
# COMPACT_ATOMS: atom_id res chain seq x y z
N ILE A 1 3.46 3.09 9.00
CA ILE A 1 3.02 1.70 8.73
C ILE A 1 2.84 0.88 10.01
N ILE A 2 3.84 0.75 10.89
CA ILE A 2 3.76 -0.04 12.14
C ILE A 2 2.63 0.36 13.11
N ILE A 3 2.28 1.66 13.19
CA ILE A 3 1.19 2.15 14.06
C ILE A 3 -0.20 1.70 13.55
N PHE A 4 -0.35 1.53 12.24
CA PHE A 4 -1.61 1.13 11.60
C PHE A 4 -1.77 -0.39 11.48
N MET A 5 -0.76 -1.17 11.84
CA MET A 5 -0.79 -2.64 11.78
C MET A 5 -1.96 -3.27 12.56
N PRO A 6 -2.27 -2.88 13.81
CA PRO A 6 -3.45 -3.41 14.51
C PRO A 6 -4.77 -3.00 13.86
N LEU A 7 -4.83 -1.83 13.21
CA LEU A 7 -6.01 -1.37 12.47
C LEU A 7 -6.27 -2.26 11.25
N VAL A 8 -5.24 -2.59 10.47
CA VAL A 8 -5.36 -3.48 9.31
C VAL A 8 -5.86 -4.87 9.73
N ASN A 9 -5.35 -5.40 10.84
CA ASN A 9 -5.79 -6.70 11.36
C ASN A 9 -7.25 -6.69 11.82
N ALA A 10 -7.69 -5.63 12.51
CA ALA A 10 -9.09 -5.47 12.91
C ALA A 10 -10.03 -5.33 11.70
N LEU A 11 -9.63 -4.58 10.68
CA LEU A 11 -10.41 -4.43 9.44
C LEU A 11 -10.50 -5.72 8.63
N ALA A 12 -9.41 -6.51 8.59
CA ALA A 12 -9.41 -7.82 7.94
C ALA A 12 -10.36 -8.81 8.62
N ALA A 13 -10.39 -8.82 9.96
CA ALA A 13 -11.28 -9.67 10.75
C ALA A 13 -12.77 -9.32 10.56
N VAL A 14 -13.09 -8.03 10.43
CA VAL A 14 -14.47 -7.56 10.20
C VAL A 14 -14.91 -7.77 8.74
N GLY A 15 -13.99 -7.60 7.79
CA GLY A 15 -14.29 -7.61 6.37
C GLY A 15 -14.36 -9.00 5.70
N ASN A 16 -13.93 -10.08 6.36
CA ASN A 16 -13.70 -11.40 5.71
C ASN A 16 -12.79 -11.29 4.45
N ILE A 17 -11.92 -10.27 4.40
CA ILE A 17 -11.02 -9.97 3.27
C ILE A 17 -9.59 -10.21 3.73
N ASN A 18 -8.74 -10.71 2.82
CA ASN A 18 -7.35 -11.01 3.12
C ASN A 18 -6.62 -9.74 3.66
N PRO A 19 -5.98 -9.81 4.84
CA PRO A 19 -5.30 -8.67 5.46
C PRO A 19 -4.23 -8.05 4.56
N VAL A 20 -3.63 -8.83 3.66
CA VAL A 20 -2.65 -8.34 2.70
C VAL A 20 -3.27 -7.31 1.76
N HIS A 21 -4.44 -7.59 1.18
CA HIS A 21 -5.10 -6.67 0.25
C HIS A 21 -5.41 -5.33 0.91
N MET A 22 -5.97 -5.37 2.12
CA MET A 22 -6.25 -4.18 2.92
C MET A 22 -4.96 -3.41 3.25
N GLY A 23 -3.88 -4.13 3.56
CA GLY A 23 -2.56 -3.55 3.77
C GLY A 23 -2.04 -2.80 2.54
N VAL A 24 -2.13 -3.38 1.34
CA VAL A 24 -1.63 -2.74 0.11
C VAL A 24 -2.44 -1.47 -0.21
N VAL A 25 -3.76 -1.51 -0.09
CA VAL A 25 -4.63 -0.32 -0.31
C VAL A 25 -4.29 0.78 0.69
N LEU A 26 -4.09 0.44 1.97
CA LEU A 26 -3.71 1.39 3.01
C LEU A 26 -2.34 2.02 2.75
N ILE A 27 -1.33 1.21 2.39
CA ILE A 27 0.03 1.69 2.08
C ILE A 27 0.01 2.61 0.86
N ALA A 28 -0.72 2.25 -0.20
CA ALA A 28 -0.83 3.06 -1.41
C ALA A 28 -1.51 4.41 -1.13
N THR A 29 -2.56 4.42 -0.31
CA THR A 29 -3.26 5.65 0.10
C THR A 29 -2.37 6.55 0.98
N LEU A 30 -1.57 5.95 1.88
CA LEU A 30 -0.60 6.67 2.70
C LEU A 30 0.54 7.27 1.86
N ALA A 31 1.08 6.51 0.90
CA ALA A 31 2.09 7.00 -0.04
C ALA A 31 1.56 8.18 -0.87
N PHE A 32 0.30 8.07 -1.33
CA PHE A 32 -0.38 9.16 -2.01
C PHE A 32 -0.53 10.39 -1.10
N GLY A 33 -0.94 10.21 0.16
CA GLY A 33 -1.07 11.30 1.14
C GLY A 33 0.24 12.05 1.44
N LEU A 34 1.39 11.36 1.37
CA LEU A 34 2.73 11.96 1.54
C LEU A 34 3.17 12.81 0.35
N ILE A 35 2.70 12.45 -0.85
CA ILE A 35 2.95 13.21 -2.07
C ILE A 35 1.98 14.40 -2.10
N THR A 36 0.68 14.17 -1.83
CA THR A 36 -0.41 15.17 -1.90
C THR A 36 -0.20 16.34 -0.92
N PRO A 37 -0.46 17.60 -1.34
CA PRO A 37 -0.22 18.82 -0.56
C PRO A 37 -0.67 18.89 0.93
N PRO A 38 -1.68 18.14 1.45
CA PRO A 38 -1.95 18.13 2.89
C PRO A 38 -0.74 17.76 3.76
N TYR A 39 0.17 16.91 3.28
CA TYR A 39 1.44 16.61 3.95
C TYR A 39 2.65 16.89 3.06
N GLY A 40 2.59 16.57 1.77
CA GLY A 40 3.49 17.07 0.72
C GLY A 40 4.99 16.94 0.98
N LEU A 41 5.42 16.13 1.95
CA LEU A 41 6.79 16.14 2.48
C LEU A 41 7.81 15.78 1.41
N VAL A 42 7.46 14.86 0.52
CA VAL A 42 8.32 14.44 -0.61
C VAL A 42 8.50 15.58 -1.60
N LEU A 43 7.41 16.28 -1.96
CA LEU A 43 7.43 17.43 -2.86
C LEU A 43 8.15 18.63 -2.22
N LEU A 44 7.97 18.85 -0.92
CA LEU A 44 8.67 19.87 -0.16
C LEU A 44 10.18 19.61 -0.10
N MET A 45 10.60 18.38 0.23
CA MET A 45 12.01 18.00 0.23
C MET A 45 12.63 18.17 -1.16
N ALA A 46 11.99 17.64 -2.20
CA ALA A 46 12.46 17.80 -3.59
C ALA A 46 12.58 19.27 -3.99
N SER A 47 11.59 20.10 -3.63
CA SER A 47 11.64 21.55 -3.91
C SER A 47 12.77 22.27 -3.18
N LYS A 48 13.17 21.80 -1.98
CA LYS A 48 14.30 22.34 -1.22
C LYS A 48 15.65 21.94 -1.82
N PHE A 49 15.76 20.74 -2.38
CA PHE A 49 16.97 20.31 -3.09
C PHE A 49 17.16 21.03 -4.43
N VAL A 50 16.08 21.32 -5.16
CA VAL A 50 16.14 21.93 -6.51
C VAL A 50 15.95 23.47 -6.47
N GLY A 51 15.56 24.05 -5.33
CA GLY A 51 15.39 25.50 -5.15
C GLY A 51 14.13 26.10 -5.79
N VAL A 52 13.14 25.27 -6.13
CA VAL A 52 11.92 25.68 -6.85
C VAL A 52 10.77 25.98 -5.89
N ARG A 53 9.89 26.92 -6.24
CA ARG A 53 8.70 27.24 -5.42
C ARG A 53 7.75 26.04 -5.36
N PHE A 54 7.21 25.73 -4.17
CA PHE A 54 6.27 24.64 -3.92
C PHE A 54 5.10 24.60 -4.92
N SER A 55 4.57 25.77 -5.30
CA SER A 55 3.49 25.89 -6.29
C SER A 55 3.87 25.38 -7.69
N GLN A 56 5.12 25.57 -8.13
CA GLN A 56 5.61 25.03 -9.41
C GLN A 56 5.82 23.52 -9.33
N ALA A 57 6.38 23.03 -8.22
CA ALA A 57 6.54 21.59 -7.99
C ALA A 57 5.19 20.86 -7.96
N LEU A 58 4.16 21.47 -7.38
CA LEU A 58 2.80 20.93 -7.37
C LEU A 58 2.20 20.82 -8.79
N ARG A 59 2.37 21.85 -9.61
CA ARG A 59 1.93 21.83 -11.02
C ARG A 59 2.69 20.79 -11.85
N ALA A 60 3.98 20.61 -11.59
CA ALA A 60 4.79 19.59 -12.25
C ALA A 60 4.39 18.16 -11.81
N ALA A 61 3.91 17.98 -10.58
CA ALA A 61 3.48 16.69 -10.06
C ALA A 61 2.06 16.27 -10.45
N LEU A 62 1.20 17.19 -10.91
CA LEU A 62 -0.16 16.88 -11.42
C LEU A 62 -0.24 15.65 -12.34
N PRO A 63 0.59 15.52 -13.40
CA PRO A 63 0.57 14.31 -14.24
C PRO A 63 0.92 13.03 -13.49
N ILE A 64 1.85 13.09 -12.54
CA ILE A 64 2.21 11.96 -11.67
C ILE A 64 1.03 11.57 -10.75
N TYR A 65 0.28 12.53 -10.22
CA TYR A 65 -0.91 12.24 -9.43
C TYR A 65 -1.96 11.45 -10.21
N VAL A 66 -2.17 11.78 -11.48
CA VAL A 66 -3.14 11.08 -12.34
C VAL A 66 -2.73 9.61 -12.54
N VAL A 67 -1.45 9.34 -12.80
CA VAL A 67 -0.93 7.97 -12.94
C VAL A 67 -1.06 7.19 -11.63
N PHE A 68 -0.77 7.82 -10.50
CA PHE A 68 -0.93 7.18 -9.19
C PHE A 68 -2.40 6.87 -8.85
N LEU A 69 -3.30 7.81 -9.11
CA LEU A 69 -4.73 7.60 -8.90
C LEU A 69 -5.23 6.42 -9.73
N PHE A 70 -4.82 6.36 -11.00
CA PHE A 70 -5.17 5.27 -11.91
C PHE A 70 -4.64 3.92 -11.40
N THR A 71 -3.40 3.90 -10.92
CA THR A 71 -2.76 2.70 -10.36
C THR A 71 -3.50 2.21 -9.11
N ILE A 72 -3.89 3.12 -8.21
CA ILE A 72 -4.63 2.78 -6.98
C ILE A 72 -6.01 2.23 -7.34
N THR A 73 -6.75 2.89 -8.24
CA THR A 73 -8.07 2.42 -8.70
C THR A 73 -7.96 1.04 -9.36
N PHE A 74 -6.95 0.82 -10.19
CA PHE A 74 -6.73 -0.47 -10.84
C PHE A 74 -6.42 -1.58 -9.82
N MET A 75 -5.62 -1.26 -8.80
CA MET A 75 -5.25 -2.18 -7.73
C MET A 75 -6.44 -2.55 -6.82
N ILE A 76 -7.40 -1.64 -6.65
CA ILE A 76 -8.66 -1.91 -5.93
C ILE A 76 -9.58 -2.83 -6.76
N PHE A 77 -9.65 -2.64 -8.08
CA PHE A 77 -10.49 -3.45 -8.97
C PHE A 77 -9.95 -4.86 -9.23
N PHE A 78 -8.64 -5.07 -9.14
CA PHE A 78 -7.98 -6.36 -9.36
C PHE A 78 -7.28 -6.89 -8.08
N PRO A 79 -8.03 -7.26 -7.03
CA PRO A 79 -7.47 -7.80 -5.79
C PRO A 79 -6.69 -9.10 -6.03
N GLU A 80 -7.15 -9.93 -6.95
CA GLU A 80 -6.55 -11.22 -7.30
C GLU A 80 -5.16 -11.09 -7.94
N VAL A 81 -4.90 -10.05 -8.75
CA VAL A 81 -3.58 -9.85 -9.38
C VAL A 81 -2.54 -9.50 -8.31
N VAL A 82 -2.95 -8.73 -7.31
CA VAL A 82 -2.09 -8.32 -6.18
C VAL A 82 -1.86 -9.48 -5.21
N LEU A 83 -2.82 -10.40 -5.06
CA LEU A 83 -2.69 -11.58 -4.21
C LEU A 83 -1.98 -12.76 -4.92
N TRP A 84 -2.03 -12.82 -6.25
CA TRP A 84 -1.41 -13.90 -7.02
C TRP A 84 0.12 -13.93 -6.85
N LEU A 85 0.77 -12.76 -6.83
CA LEU A 85 2.23 -12.66 -6.67
C LEU A 85 2.74 -13.04 -5.25
N PRO A 86 2.17 -12.53 -4.13
CA PRO A 86 2.50 -13.00 -2.78
C PRO A 86 2.19 -14.47 -2.56
N ARG A 87 1.08 -14.98 -3.12
CA ARG A 87 0.71 -16.41 -2.98
C ARG A 87 1.75 -17.34 -3.60
N HIS A 88 2.44 -16.91 -4.66
CA HIS A 88 3.47 -17.72 -5.33
C HIS A 88 4.89 -17.54 -4.77
N VAL A 89 5.24 -16.36 -4.25
CA VAL A 89 6.62 -16.01 -3.83
C VAL A 89 6.80 -16.04 -2.30
N LEU A 90 5.78 -15.71 -1.50
CA LEU A 90 5.86 -15.53 -0.05
C LEU A 90 4.58 -16.07 0.66
N PRO A 91 4.38 -17.40 0.76
CA PRO A 91 3.21 -18.00 1.41
C PRO A 91 3.11 -17.65 2.90
N ALA A 92 4.21 -17.30 3.57
CA ALA A 92 4.20 -16.87 4.97
C ALA A 92 3.49 -15.51 5.19
N SER A 93 3.35 -14.68 4.15
CA SER A 93 2.71 -13.36 4.25
C SER A 93 1.18 -13.41 4.32
N VAL A 94 0.57 -14.54 3.94
CA VAL A 94 -0.88 -14.79 4.08
C VAL A 94 -1.21 -15.56 5.38
N GLY A 95 -0.28 -15.63 6.33
CA GLY A 95 -0.47 -16.34 7.59
C GLY A 95 -0.32 -17.85 7.47
N CYS A 96 0.22 -18.38 6.36
CA CYS A 96 0.54 -19.80 6.24
C CYS A 96 1.84 -20.10 7.00
N PHE A 97 1.72 -20.57 8.24
CA PHE A 97 2.86 -21.00 9.03
C PHE A 97 3.15 -22.49 8.81
N PRO A 98 4.44 -22.90 8.75
CA PRO A 98 4.79 -24.30 8.71
C PRO A 98 4.30 -25.00 9.99
N ASN A 99 3.52 -26.07 9.83
CA ASN A 99 3.00 -26.85 10.94
C ASN A 99 4.18 -27.51 11.72
N PRO A 100 4.31 -27.31 13.04
CA PRO A 100 5.37 -27.94 13.85
C PRO A 100 5.28 -29.48 13.89
N SER A 101 4.18 -30.07 13.42
CA SER A 101 3.98 -31.53 13.33
C SER A 101 4.35 -32.17 11.97
N GLY A 102 5.01 -31.43 11.07
CA GLY A 102 5.60 -32.00 9.85
C GLY A 102 4.64 -32.30 8.70
N ALA A 103 3.35 -31.96 8.82
CA ALA A 103 2.37 -32.08 7.74
C ALA A 103 1.74 -30.71 7.43
N GLY A 104 2.20 -30.09 6.34
CA GLY A 104 1.54 -28.96 5.68
C GLY A 104 1.75 -27.57 6.28
N PHE A 105 1.13 -26.59 5.63
CA PHE A 105 1.07 -25.19 6.07
C PHE A 105 -0.30 -24.92 6.68
N ILE A 106 -0.33 -24.28 7.84
CA ILE A 106 -1.56 -23.85 8.52
C ILE A 106 -1.91 -22.49 7.96
N CYS A 107 -2.88 -22.40 7.05
CA CYS A 107 -3.40 -21.15 6.53
C CYS A 107 -4.79 -20.87 7.16
N PRO A 108 -5.14 -19.61 7.48
CA PRO A 108 -6.51 -19.24 7.83
C PRO A 108 -7.46 -19.35 6.62
#